data_AF-A0A2M7P6R3-F1
#
_entry.id   AF-A0A2M7P6R3-F1
#
_cell.length_a   1.000
_cell.length_b   1.000
_cell.length_c   1.000
_cell.angle_alpha   90.00
_cell.angle_beta   90.00
_cell.angle_gamma   90.00
#
_symmetry.space_group_name_H-M   'P 1'
#
loop_
_entity.id
_entity.type
_entity.pdbx_description
1 polymer ?
#
loop_
_entity_poly.entity_id
_entity_poly.type
_entity_poly.pdbx_seq_one_letter_code
_entity_poly.pdbx_strand_id
1 'polypeptide(L)'
;PEARRITDKMPANFNCVGLIHLMLPNAKIVHVMRNPVDTCLSGFSRLFNKSQHQSYDLAEIGRYCRNYALLMDHWRQVLPDGAFYELQYEELVADHENQARALLDYCGLEWDKACLESHKTERHIRTASVTQVRQPIYKTSVDRWRKY
;
A
#
# COMPACT_ATOMS: atom_id res chain seq x y z
N PRO A 1 -8.90 -14.97 17.43
CA PRO A 1 -7.54 -14.38 17.45
C PRO A 1 -7.27 -13.72 18.82
N GLU A 2 -6.11 -13.94 19.43
CA GLU A 2 -5.74 -13.38 20.75
C GLU A 2 -5.00 -12.03 20.65
N ALA A 3 -4.73 -11.54 19.44
CA ALA A 3 -4.03 -10.29 19.23
C ALA A 3 -4.91 -9.07 19.59
N ARG A 4 -4.34 -8.11 20.32
CA ARG A 4 -5.00 -6.84 20.72
C ARG A 4 -5.37 -5.94 19.53
N ARG A 5 -4.66 -6.08 18.41
CA ARG A 5 -4.91 -5.37 17.15
C ARG A 5 -4.95 -6.37 16.01
N ILE A 6 -5.85 -6.15 15.06
CA ILE A 6 -5.99 -6.95 13.85
C ILE A 6 -5.73 -6.03 12.66
N THR A 7 -4.94 -6.50 11.71
CA THR A 7 -4.63 -5.78 10.46
C THR A 7 -5.14 -6.59 9.28
N ASP A 8 -5.81 -5.94 8.35
CA ASP A 8 -6.05 -6.47 7.01
C ASP A 8 -5.21 -5.71 5.99
N LYS A 9 -4.64 -6.43 5.01
CA LYS A 9 -3.85 -5.84 3.93
C LYS A 9 -4.29 -6.43 2.60
N MET A 10 -5.25 -5.76 1.98
CA MET A 10 -5.73 -6.06 0.64
C MET A 10 -5.72 -4.80 -0.22
N PRO A 11 -4.91 -4.74 -1.30
CA PRO A 11 -4.88 -3.56 -2.17
C PRO A 11 -6.26 -3.16 -2.69
N ALA A 12 -7.12 -4.14 -3.01
CA ALA A 12 -8.46 -3.90 -3.52
C ALA A 12 -9.44 -3.23 -2.53
N ASN A 13 -9.06 -3.07 -1.25
CA ASN A 13 -9.89 -2.37 -0.25
C ASN A 13 -10.15 -0.91 -0.61
N PHE A 14 -9.39 -0.30 -1.53
CA PHE A 14 -9.68 1.06 -2.02
C PHE A 14 -11.11 1.19 -2.57
N ASN A 15 -11.71 0.09 -3.08
CA ASN A 15 -13.09 0.08 -3.55
C ASN A 15 -14.12 0.24 -2.41
N CYS A 16 -13.70 -0.06 -1.18
CA CYS A 16 -14.58 -0.18 -0.02
C CYS A 16 -14.23 0.82 1.09
N VAL A 17 -13.40 1.84 0.85
CA VAL A 17 -12.95 2.77 1.90
C VAL A 17 -14.13 3.41 2.63
N GLY A 18 -15.11 3.94 1.89
CA GLY A 18 -16.32 4.50 2.50
C GLY A 18 -17.11 3.50 3.34
N LEU A 19 -17.26 2.26 2.86
CA LEU A 19 -17.95 1.21 3.60
C LEU A 19 -17.19 0.79 4.87
N ILE A 20 -15.87 0.63 4.79
CA ILE A 20 -15.01 0.31 5.94
C ILE A 20 -15.12 1.41 6.99
N HIS A 21 -15.08 2.67 6.58
CA HIS A 21 -15.21 3.82 7.47
C HIS A 21 -16.56 3.82 8.21
N LEU A 22 -17.66 3.50 7.53
CA LEU A 22 -18.99 3.44 8.13
C LEU A 22 -19.17 2.23 9.07
N MET A 23 -18.71 1.05 8.67
CA MET A 23 -18.91 -0.18 9.44
C MET A 23 -17.95 -0.30 10.62
N LEU A 24 -16.74 0.26 10.50
CA LEU A 24 -15.67 0.18 11.48
C LEU A 24 -15.17 1.59 11.78
N PRO A 25 -15.92 2.43 12.51
CA PRO A 25 -15.60 3.86 12.68
C PRO A 25 -14.27 4.11 13.40
N ASN A 26 -13.75 3.12 14.13
CA ASN A 26 -12.44 3.18 14.79
C ASN A 26 -11.30 2.53 13.97
N ALA A 27 -11.59 2.05 12.75
CA ALA A 27 -10.56 1.47 11.89
C ALA A 27 -9.61 2.56 11.41
N LYS A 28 -8.31 2.24 11.45
CA LYS A 28 -7.25 3.07 10.88
C LYS A 28 -6.99 2.59 9.47
N ILE A 29 -7.30 3.43 8.49
CA ILE A 29 -7.13 3.12 7.07
C ILE A 29 -5.82 3.74 6.60
N VAL A 30 -4.93 2.92 6.04
CA VAL A 30 -3.64 3.36 5.51
C VAL A 30 -3.67 3.15 4.01
N HIS A 31 -3.64 4.25 3.28
CA HIS A 31 -3.61 4.27 1.82
C HIS A 31 -2.18 4.52 1.35
N VAL A 32 -1.55 3.47 0.80
CA VAL A 32 -0.20 3.57 0.26
C VAL A 32 -0.26 3.88 -1.23
N MET A 33 0.39 4.97 -1.62
CA MET A 33 0.51 5.42 -3.00
C MET A 33 1.93 5.21 -3.49
N ARG A 34 2.08 5.12 -4.81
CA ARG A 34 3.37 4.99 -5.50
C ARG A 34 3.24 5.63 -6.86
N ASN A 35 4.36 6.02 -7.47
CA ASN A 35 4.37 6.47 -8.86
C ASN A 35 3.52 5.53 -9.75
N PRO A 36 2.54 6.07 -10.51
CA PRO A 36 1.59 5.26 -11.25
C PRO A 36 2.25 4.46 -12.38
N VAL A 37 3.31 4.99 -13.00
CA VAL A 37 4.03 4.31 -14.08
C VAL A 37 4.84 3.13 -13.53
N ASP A 38 5.56 3.32 -12.42
CA ASP A 38 6.23 2.22 -11.72
C ASP A 38 5.25 1.14 -11.25
N THR A 39 4.07 1.55 -10.77
CA THR A 39 3.03 0.63 -10.33
C THR A 39 2.48 -0.19 -11.49
N CYS A 40 2.15 0.47 -12.61
CA CYS A 40 1.69 -0.22 -13.82
C CYS A 40 2.75 -1.17 -14.36
N LEU A 41 3.99 -0.70 -14.52
CA LEU A 41 5.08 -1.54 -15.01
C LEU A 41 5.33 -2.74 -14.10
N SER A 42 5.25 -2.55 -12.78
CA SER A 42 5.39 -3.64 -11.80
C SER A 42 4.26 -4.66 -11.90
N GLY A 43 3.03 -4.22 -12.15
CA GLY A 43 1.88 -5.11 -12.39
C GLY A 43 2.07 -5.89 -13.69
N PHE A 44 2.39 -5.19 -14.77
CA PHE A 44 2.60 -5.78 -16.09
C PHE A 44 3.73 -6.81 -16.13
N SER A 45 4.82 -6.55 -15.40
CA SER A 45 5.98 -7.44 -15.35
C SER A 45 5.79 -8.67 -14.46
N ARG A 46 4.65 -8.79 -13.75
CA ARG A 46 4.41 -9.87 -12.79
C ARG A 46 3.35 -10.83 -13.31
N LEU A 47 3.72 -12.12 -13.42
CA LEU A 47 2.74 -13.18 -13.60
C LEU A 47 2.01 -13.43 -12.26
N PHE A 48 0.74 -13.05 -12.22
CA PHE A 48 -0.18 -13.29 -11.11
C PHE A 48 -0.94 -14.61 -11.29
N ASN A 49 -1.16 -15.32 -10.19
CA ASN A 49 -1.82 -16.63 -10.23
C ASN A 49 -3.31 -16.54 -10.62
N LYS A 50 -4.04 -15.48 -10.22
CA LYS A 50 -5.47 -15.21 -10.54
C LYS A 50 -5.82 -13.72 -10.41
N SER A 51 -6.91 -13.30 -11.03
CA SER A 51 -7.68 -12.07 -10.73
C SER A 51 -6.98 -10.72 -10.95
N GLN A 52 -5.94 -10.68 -11.78
CA GLN A 52 -5.23 -9.44 -12.15
C GLN A 52 -5.14 -9.30 -13.68
N HIS A 53 -6.23 -9.61 -14.38
CA HIS A 53 -6.28 -9.69 -15.84
C HIS A 53 -5.89 -8.37 -16.52
N GLN A 54 -6.29 -7.25 -15.91
CA GLN A 54 -5.95 -5.92 -16.38
C GLN A 54 -4.45 -5.66 -16.43
N SER A 55 -3.63 -6.46 -15.75
CA SER A 55 -2.18 -6.24 -15.71
C SER A 55 -1.46 -6.54 -17.01
N TYR A 56 -2.05 -7.31 -17.94
CA TYR A 56 -1.34 -7.84 -19.11
C TYR A 56 -1.59 -7.07 -20.41
N ASP A 57 -2.29 -5.93 -20.33
CA ASP A 57 -2.40 -4.95 -21.41
C ASP A 57 -2.05 -3.57 -20.83
N LEU A 58 -1.09 -2.87 -21.46
CA LEU A 58 -0.60 -1.59 -20.95
C LEU A 58 -1.69 -0.51 -20.94
N ALA A 59 -2.61 -0.55 -21.90
CA ALA A 59 -3.71 0.41 -21.93
C ALA A 59 -4.76 0.07 -20.85
N GLU A 60 -5.03 -1.20 -20.61
CA GLU A 60 -5.96 -1.67 -19.58
C GLU A 60 -5.47 -1.37 -18.17
N ILE A 61 -4.21 -1.68 -17.84
CA ILE A 61 -3.65 -1.36 -16.53
C ILE A 61 -3.58 0.16 -16.31
N GLY A 62 -3.31 0.94 -17.36
CA GLY A 62 -3.35 2.41 -17.30
C GLY A 62 -4.76 2.94 -17.00
N ARG A 63 -5.80 2.41 -17.67
CA ARG A 63 -7.20 2.75 -17.38
C ARG A 63 -7.58 2.35 -15.94
N TYR A 64 -7.15 1.18 -15.49
CA TYR A 64 -7.39 0.73 -14.12
C TYR A 64 -6.75 1.68 -13.10
N CYS A 65 -5.49 2.07 -13.30
CA CYS A 65 -4.78 3.01 -12.45
C CYS A 65 -5.49 4.39 -12.40
N ARG A 66 -5.93 4.90 -13.55
CA ARG A 66 -6.72 6.14 -13.62
C ARG A 66 -8.04 6.02 -12.85
N ASN A 67 -8.76 4.91 -13.00
CA ASN A 67 -10.04 4.70 -12.30
C ASN A 67 -9.84 4.60 -10.77
N TYR A 68 -8.77 3.94 -10.34
CA TYR A 68 -8.36 3.94 -8.93
C TYR A 68 -8.13 5.37 -8.42
N ALA A 69 -7.40 6.20 -9.17
CA ALA A 69 -7.11 7.58 -8.76
C ALA A 69 -8.39 8.40 -8.62
N LEU A 70 -9.30 8.32 -9.60
CA LEU A 70 -10.61 8.98 -9.55
C LEU A 70 -11.45 8.53 -8.35
N LEU A 71 -11.40 7.24 -8.01
CA LEU A 71 -12.14 6.73 -6.86
C LEU A 71 -11.54 7.23 -5.54
N MET A 72 -10.22 7.32 -5.44
CA MET A 72 -9.58 7.91 -4.26
C MET A 72 -9.85 9.41 -4.14
N ASP A 73 -9.89 10.15 -5.25
CA ASP A 73 -10.32 11.55 -5.26
C ASP A 73 -11.75 11.70 -4.75
N HIS A 74 -12.66 10.81 -5.17
CA HIS A 74 -14.01 10.78 -4.63
C HIS A 74 -14.00 10.58 -3.11
N TRP A 75 -13.24 9.62 -2.58
CA TRP A 75 -13.15 9.39 -1.14
C TRP A 75 -12.59 10.57 -0.37
N ARG A 76 -11.60 11.28 -0.90
CA ARG A 76 -11.08 12.53 -0.30
C ARG A 76 -12.15 13.61 -0.21
N GLN A 77 -13.08 13.66 -1.16
CA GLN A 77 -14.12 14.69 -1.20
C GLN A 77 -15.30 14.41 -0.26
N VAL A 78 -15.64 13.13 -0.05
CA VAL A 78 -16.88 12.75 0.66
C VAL A 78 -16.68 12.26 2.09
N LEU A 79 -15.46 11.85 2.45
CA LEU A 79 -15.15 11.40 3.81
C LEU A 79 -14.58 12.56 4.64
N PRO A 80 -14.76 12.54 5.97
CA PRO A 80 -14.19 13.56 6.84
C PRO A 80 -12.66 13.54 6.79
N ASP A 81 -12.05 14.70 7.06
CA ASP A 81 -10.60 14.81 7.19
C ASP A 81 -10.05 13.79 8.19
N GLY A 82 -8.98 13.10 7.80
CA GLY A 82 -8.36 12.05 8.61
C GLY A 82 -9.04 10.67 8.54
N ALA A 83 -10.06 10.49 7.70
CA ALA A 83 -10.70 9.18 7.48
C ALA A 83 -9.71 8.08 7.02
N PHE A 84 -8.63 8.46 6.36
CA PHE A 84 -7.50 7.60 6.03
C PHE A 84 -6.19 8.39 6.04
N TYR A 85 -5.08 7.70 6.31
CA TYR A 85 -3.73 8.22 6.23
C TYR A 85 -3.11 7.88 4.88
N GLU A 86 -2.54 8.87 4.23
CA GLU A 86 -1.89 8.72 2.94
C GLU A 86 -0.38 8.62 3.09
N LEU A 87 0.21 7.56 2.54
CA LEU A 87 1.64 7.28 2.60
C LEU A 87 2.21 7.14 1.19
N GLN A 88 3.15 8.01 0.82
CA GLN A 88 3.87 7.89 -0.44
C GLN A 88 5.04 6.89 -0.30
N TYR A 89 5.05 5.86 -1.14
CA TYR A 89 6.06 4.81 -1.13
C TYR A 89 7.49 5.35 -1.29
N GLU A 90 7.68 6.32 -2.17
CA GLU A 90 8.98 6.93 -2.45
C GLU A 90 9.52 7.66 -1.21
N GLU A 91 8.64 8.32 -0.44
CA GLU A 91 9.01 8.97 0.82
C GLU A 91 9.36 7.93 1.89
N LEU A 92 8.59 6.86 2.01
CA LEU A 92 8.88 5.72 2.90
C LEU A 92 10.25 5.10 2.60
N VAL A 93 10.60 4.97 1.32
CA VAL A 93 11.89 4.43 0.89
C VAL A 93 13.03 5.42 1.11
N ALA A 94 12.76 6.73 0.99
CA ALA A 94 13.75 7.77 1.21
C ALA A 94 14.08 7.97 2.70
N ASP A 95 13.06 7.90 3.56
CA ASP A 95 13.14 8.18 4.99
C ASP A 95 12.24 7.23 5.80
N HIS A 96 12.68 5.97 5.89
CA HIS A 96 11.89 4.89 6.47
C HIS A 96 11.50 5.15 7.93
N GLU A 97 12.44 5.62 8.75
CA GLU A 97 12.19 5.76 10.19
C GLU A 97 11.13 6.82 10.47
N ASN A 98 11.25 8.00 9.87
CA ASN A 98 10.30 9.08 10.12
C ASN A 98 8.90 8.73 9.57
N GLN A 99 8.83 8.10 8.40
CA GLN A 99 7.55 7.67 7.82
C GLN A 99 6.90 6.54 8.64
N ALA A 100 7.68 5.60 9.16
CA ALA A 100 7.18 4.56 10.05
C ALA A 100 6.68 5.14 11.38
N ARG A 101 7.39 6.13 11.95
CA ARG A 101 6.95 6.84 13.17
C ARG A 101 5.64 7.58 12.95
N ALA A 102 5.51 8.35 11.87
CA ALA A 102 4.29 9.08 11.54
C ALA A 102 3.09 8.13 11.32
N LEU A 103 3.33 6.99 10.64
CA LEU A 103 2.31 5.96 10.47
C LEU A 103 1.84 5.35 11.80
N LEU A 104 2.78 5.05 12.71
CA LEU A 104 2.44 4.50 14.02
C LEU A 104 1.68 5.51 14.89
N ASP A 105 2.05 6.79 14.83
CA ASP A 105 1.32 7.87 15.49
C ASP A 105 -0.13 7.95 15.00
N TYR A 106 -0.36 7.95 13.68
CA TYR A 106 -1.72 7.87 13.11
C TYR A 106 -2.50 6.65 13.61
N CYS A 107 -1.81 5.50 13.76
CA CYS A 107 -2.41 4.26 14.26
C CYS A 107 -2.61 4.24 15.78
N GLY A 108 -2.06 5.20 16.53
CA GLY A 108 -2.05 5.20 17.99
C GLY A 108 -1.25 4.03 18.55
N LEU A 109 -0.08 3.76 17.98
CA LEU A 109 0.84 2.69 18.35
C LEU A 109 2.19 3.27 18.80
N GLU A 110 2.81 2.63 19.79
CA GLU A 110 4.13 3.01 20.26
C GLU A 110 5.21 2.64 19.23
N TRP A 111 6.29 3.43 19.21
CA TRP A 111 7.45 3.15 18.35
C TRP A 111 8.19 1.90 18.82
N ASP A 112 8.53 1.02 17.88
CA ASP A 112 9.45 -0.09 18.08
C ASP A 112 10.52 -0.09 16.98
N LYS A 113 11.79 -0.25 17.35
CA LYS A 113 12.91 -0.36 16.40
C LYS A 113 12.74 -1.53 15.44
N ALA A 114 12.01 -2.58 15.82
CA ALA A 114 11.68 -3.71 14.97
C ALA A 114 10.94 -3.29 13.67
N CYS A 115 10.28 -2.13 13.65
CA CYS A 115 9.69 -1.56 12.43
C CYS A 115 10.72 -1.32 11.31
N LEU A 116 11.97 -0.99 11.67
CA LEU A 116 13.06 -0.82 10.70
C LEU A 116 13.57 -2.17 10.14
N GLU A 117 13.29 -3.25 10.85
CA GLU A 117 13.77 -4.60 10.56
C GLU A 117 12.64 -5.52 10.10
N SER A 118 11.60 -4.97 9.45
CA SER A 118 10.40 -5.71 9.00
C SER A 118 10.72 -6.95 8.16
N HIS A 119 11.84 -6.94 7.41
CA HIS A 119 12.34 -8.07 6.63
C HIS A 119 12.75 -9.29 7.46
N LYS A 120 13.05 -9.11 8.76
CA LYS A 120 13.39 -10.18 9.71
C LYS A 120 12.17 -10.91 10.29
N THR A 121 10.95 -10.46 9.99
CA THR A 121 9.73 -11.09 10.55
C THR A 121 9.64 -12.57 10.19
N GLU A 122 9.39 -13.46 11.15
CA GLU A 122 9.24 -14.89 10.88
C GLU A 122 7.83 -15.25 10.36
N ARG A 123 6.87 -14.32 10.45
CA ARG A 123 5.49 -14.54 10.04
C ARG A 123 5.41 -15.00 8.59
N HIS A 124 4.50 -15.94 8.33
CA HIS A 124 4.20 -16.36 6.97
C HIS A 124 3.62 -15.19 6.14
N ILE A 125 4.29 -14.83 5.04
CA ILE A 125 3.88 -13.76 4.14
C ILE A 125 3.28 -14.38 2.88
N ARG A 126 1.99 -14.11 2.61
CA ARG A 126 1.26 -14.62 1.44
C ARG A 126 1.05 -13.51 0.42
N THR A 127 2.06 -13.21 -0.39
CA THR A 127 1.95 -12.17 -1.42
C THR A 127 2.87 -12.41 -2.62
N ALA A 128 2.54 -11.79 -3.77
CA ALA A 128 3.33 -11.89 -5.00
C ALA A 128 4.73 -11.25 -4.86
N SER A 129 4.90 -10.35 -3.90
CA SER A 129 6.15 -9.64 -3.55
C SER A 129 6.92 -10.27 -2.37
N VAL A 130 6.67 -11.53 -2.03
CA VAL A 130 7.27 -12.17 -0.84
C VAL A 130 8.80 -12.08 -0.78
N THR A 131 9.48 -12.26 -1.92
CA THR A 131 10.95 -12.16 -2.00
C THR A 131 11.44 -10.74 -1.72
N GLN A 132 10.69 -9.73 -2.14
CA GLN A 132 11.02 -8.32 -1.95
C GLN A 132 10.83 -7.90 -0.48
N VAL A 133 9.73 -8.34 0.15
CA VAL A 133 9.44 -8.03 1.57
C VAL A 133 10.49 -8.66 2.51
N ARG A 134 11.19 -9.70 2.06
CA ARG A 134 12.27 -10.38 2.80
C ARG A 134 13.63 -9.68 2.68
N GLN A 135 13.70 -8.55 1.98
CA GLN A 135 14.91 -7.74 1.88
C GLN A 135 14.78 -6.47 2.72
N PRO A 136 15.90 -5.90 3.21
CA PRO A 136 15.92 -4.55 3.75
C PRO A 136 15.31 -3.54 2.76
N ILE A 137 14.83 -2.39 3.24
CA ILE A 137 14.34 -1.35 2.33
C ILE A 137 15.44 -0.94 1.34
N TYR A 138 15.08 -0.91 0.07
CA TYR A 138 15.99 -0.60 -1.03
C TYR A 138 15.34 0.38 -2.01
N LYS A 139 16.17 1.16 -2.72
CA LYS A 139 15.71 2.24 -3.62
C LYS A 139 15.51 1.82 -5.07
N THR A 140 15.94 0.61 -5.46
CA THR A 140 16.00 0.15 -6.86
C THR A 140 14.64 0.02 -7.57
N SER A 141 13.54 0.06 -6.82
CA SER A 141 12.18 0.05 -7.38
C SER A 141 11.60 1.45 -7.62
N VAL A 142 12.22 2.51 -7.11
CA VAL A 142 11.82 3.89 -7.41
C VAL A 142 12.36 4.28 -8.77
N ASP A 143 11.52 4.89 -9.61
CA ASP A 143 11.84 5.34 -10.96
C ASP A 143 12.38 4.22 -11.87
N ARG A 144 12.02 2.96 -11.57
CA ARG A 144 12.47 1.80 -12.36
C ARG A 144 11.97 1.88 -13.80
N TRP A 145 10.79 2.46 -14.01
CA TRP A 145 10.18 2.62 -15.33
C TRP A 145 11.04 3.36 -16.34
N ARG A 146 11.93 4.26 -15.90
CA ARG A 146 12.81 5.05 -16.79
C ARG A 146 13.82 4.23 -17.57
N LYS A 147 13.98 2.95 -17.24
CA LYS A 147 14.90 2.01 -17.92
C LYS A 147 14.27 1.33 -19.14
N TYR A 148 12.99 1.57 -19.38
CA TYR A 148 12.19 0.99 -20.46
C TYR A 148 11.64 2.12 -21.34
#